data_AF-A0A3D5STG3-F1
#
_entry.id   AF-A0A3D5STG3-F1
#
_cell.length_a   1.000
_cell.length_b   1.000
_cell.length_c   1.000
_cell.angle_alpha   90.00
_cell.angle_beta   90.00
_cell.angle_gamma   90.00
#
_symmetry.space_group_name_H-M   'P 1'
#
loop_
_entity.id
_entity.type
_entity.pdbx_description
1 polymer ?
#
loop_
_entity_poly.entity_id
_entity_poly.type
_entity_poly.pdbx_seq_one_letter_code
_entity_poly.pdbx_strand_id
1 'polypeptide(L)'
;MRARPIRSQIYLPVVRFGVTDADWKFVIFITLLCYSIPFLFNMKLMRFPLEIWTCVIGLVGSVAFFNFVRIGRRPFWLQHQVVALTTPSRHRHALPTDQKERPWLLPNQ
;
A
#
# COMPACT_ATOMS: atom_id res chain seq x y z
N MET A 1 -21.41 -32.75 -14.47
CA MET A 1 -21.32 -31.32 -14.84
C MET A 1 -19.94 -30.82 -14.43
N ARG A 2 -19.14 -30.29 -15.36
CA ARG A 2 -17.78 -29.79 -15.07
C ARG A 2 -17.92 -28.41 -14.41
N ALA A 3 -17.32 -28.20 -13.24
CA ALA A 3 -17.35 -26.91 -12.56
C ALA A 3 -16.75 -25.85 -13.50
N ARG A 4 -17.55 -24.89 -13.94
CA ARG A 4 -17.05 -23.73 -14.70
C ARG A 4 -16.35 -22.81 -13.69
N PRO A 5 -15.13 -22.31 -13.97
CA PRO A 5 -14.47 -21.38 -13.07
C PRO A 5 -15.36 -20.15 -12.88
N ILE A 6 -15.77 -19.91 -11.64
CA ILE A 6 -16.52 -18.71 -11.27
C ILE A 6 -15.53 -17.54 -11.39
N ARG A 7 -15.90 -16.50 -12.14
CA ARG A 7 -15.05 -15.33 -12.48
C ARG A 7 -14.39 -14.67 -11.25
N SER A 8 -14.91 -14.90 -10.05
CA SER A 8 -14.35 -14.39 -8.78
C SER A 8 -12.99 -14.99 -8.41
N GLN A 9 -12.65 -16.21 -8.85
CA GLN A 9 -11.34 -16.81 -8.53
C GLN A 9 -10.18 -16.21 -9.35
N ILE A 10 -10.46 -15.51 -10.45
CA ILE A 10 -9.43 -14.81 -11.26
C ILE A 10 -8.92 -13.56 -10.52
N TYR A 11 -9.71 -12.99 -9.60
CA TYR A 11 -9.39 -11.75 -8.89
C TYR A 11 -8.93 -11.96 -7.46
N LEU A 12 -8.70 -13.20 -7.02
CA LEU A 12 -8.21 -13.44 -5.67
C LEU A 12 -6.74 -12.97 -5.61
N PRO A 13 -6.42 -11.91 -4.85
CA PRO A 13 -5.06 -11.42 -4.79
C PRO A 13 -4.16 -12.52 -4.25
N VAL A 14 -3.08 -12.83 -4.97
CA VAL A 14 -2.09 -13.77 -4.46
C VAL A 14 -1.39 -13.09 -3.28
N VAL A 15 -1.31 -13.84 -2.18
CA VAL A 15 -0.74 -13.39 -0.92
C VAL A 15 0.60 -14.09 -0.75
N ARG A 16 1.68 -13.33 -0.66
CA ARG A 16 3.03 -13.83 -0.40
C ARG A 16 3.48 -13.30 0.95
N PHE A 17 3.83 -14.20 1.87
CA PHE A 17 4.20 -13.85 3.26
C PHE A 17 3.15 -13.00 4.01
N GLY A 18 1.86 -13.22 3.73
CA GLY A 18 0.76 -12.46 4.32
C GLY A 18 0.49 -11.09 3.67
N VAL A 19 1.34 -10.67 2.73
CA VAL A 19 1.21 -9.41 1.98
C VAL A 19 0.59 -9.66 0.61
N THR A 20 -0.43 -8.87 0.25
CA THR A 20 -1.06 -8.88 -1.09
C THR A 20 -0.03 -8.45 -2.14
N ASP A 21 -0.01 -9.05 -3.34
CA ASP A 21 0.84 -8.56 -4.45
C ASP A 21 0.71 -7.04 -4.72
N ALA A 22 -0.48 -6.47 -4.51
CA ALA A 22 -0.73 -5.03 -4.67
C ALA A 22 0.04 -4.15 -3.66
N ASP A 23 0.35 -4.68 -2.49
CA ASP A 23 0.99 -3.96 -1.39
C ASP A 23 2.53 -4.11 -1.43
N TRP A 24 3.06 -5.08 -2.18
CA TRP A 24 4.50 -5.34 -2.32
C TRP A 24 5.29 -4.13 -2.85
N LYS A 25 4.68 -3.29 -3.69
CA LYS A 25 5.30 -2.04 -4.15
C LYS A 25 5.69 -1.13 -2.98
N PHE A 26 4.90 -1.09 -1.90
CA PHE A 26 5.18 -0.28 -0.72
C PHE A 26 6.28 -0.91 0.13
N VAL A 27 6.26 -2.25 0.28
CA VAL A 27 7.32 -3.01 0.97
C VAL A 27 8.68 -2.77 0.30
N ILE A 28 8.73 -2.89 -1.03
CA ILE A 28 9.95 -2.65 -1.82
C ILE A 28 10.40 -1.20 -1.69
N PHE A 29 9.47 -0.24 -1.79
CA PHE A 29 9.78 1.18 -1.65
C PHE A 29 10.37 1.53 -0.27
N ILE A 30 9.75 1.03 0.81
CA ILE A 30 10.24 1.23 2.18
C ILE A 30 11.63 0.59 2.35
N THR A 31 11.80 -0.63 1.86
CA THR A 31 13.10 -1.34 1.94
C THR A 31 14.19 -0.57 1.19
N LEU A 32 13.86 -0.04 0.00
CA LEU A 32 14.77 0.79 -0.79
C LEU A 32 15.14 2.09 -0.07
N LEU A 33 14.18 2.74 0.60
CA LEU A 33 14.47 3.91 1.44
C LEU A 33 15.37 3.55 2.63
N CYS A 34 15.08 2.44 3.32
CA CYS A 34 15.89 1.96 4.44
C CYS A 34 17.32 1.63 4.04
N TYR A 35 17.55 1.20 2.81
CA TYR A 35 18.90 1.04 2.26
C TYR A 35 19.53 2.38 1.85
N SER A 36 18.77 3.21 1.12
CA SER A 36 19.28 4.44 0.50
C SER A 36 19.66 5.50 1.53
N ILE A 37 18.90 5.66 2.61
CA ILE A 37 19.17 6.65 3.66
C ILE A 37 20.57 6.44 4.28
N PRO A 38 20.88 5.29 4.90
CA PRO A 38 22.19 5.06 5.50
C PRO A 38 23.33 5.06 4.49
N PHE A 39 23.07 4.66 3.24
CA PHE A 39 24.04 4.78 2.14
C PHE A 39 24.39 6.26 1.83
N LEU A 40 23.38 7.11 1.65
CA LEU A 40 23.56 8.53 1.36
C LEU A 40 24.26 9.28 2.50
N PHE A 41 23.95 8.92 3.74
CA PHE A 41 24.55 9.52 4.93
C PHE A 41 25.87 8.83 5.37
N ASN A 42 26.37 7.86 4.59
CA ASN A 42 27.60 7.09 4.88
C ASN A 42 27.65 6.57 6.33
N MET A 43 26.49 6.16 6.86
CA MET A 43 26.36 5.78 8.26
C MET A 43 27.07 4.45 8.52
N LYS A 44 28.00 4.45 9.47
CA LYS A 44 28.78 3.29 9.90
C LYS A 44 28.63 3.13 11.42
N LEU A 45 28.31 1.92 11.87
CA LEU A 45 28.14 1.61 13.30
C LEU A 45 29.28 0.67 13.64
N MET A 46 30.20 1.18 14.43
CA MET A 46 31.29 0.47 15.11
C MET A 46 32.35 -0.19 14.20
N ARG A 47 31.99 -0.65 12.99
CA ARG A 47 32.85 -1.06 11.86
C ARG A 47 32.05 -1.56 10.64
N PHE A 48 30.76 -1.82 10.81
CA PHE A 48 29.90 -2.41 9.80
C PHE A 48 29.04 -1.35 9.09
N PRO A 49 28.79 -1.50 7.77
CA PRO A 49 27.85 -0.65 7.06
C PRO A 49 26.43 -0.89 7.62
N LEU A 50 25.76 0.16 8.08
CA LEU A 50 24.38 0.04 8.61
C LEU A 50 23.39 -0.37 7.54
N GLU A 51 23.73 -0.13 6.28
CA GLU A 51 22.90 -0.38 5.10
C GLU A 51 22.31 -1.80 5.12
N ILE A 52 23.10 -2.79 5.54
CA ILE A 52 22.66 -4.19 5.57
C ILE A 52 21.61 -4.39 6.68
N TRP A 53 21.89 -3.91 7.89
CA TRP A 53 21.01 -4.07 9.04
C TRP A 53 19.69 -3.32 8.85
N THR A 54 19.77 -2.08 8.40
CA THR A 54 18.62 -1.23 8.13
C THR A 54 17.76 -1.77 6.99
N CYS A 55 18.37 -2.34 5.95
CA CYS A 55 17.64 -3.01 4.86
C CYS A 55 16.86 -4.24 5.37
N VAL A 56 17.50 -5.12 6.15
CA VAL A 56 16.83 -6.31 6.72
C VAL A 56 15.71 -5.90 7.69
N ILE A 57 15.97 -4.95 8.59
CA ILE A 57 14.97 -4.44 9.54
C ILE A 57 13.82 -3.76 8.79
N GLY A 58 14.11 -3.00 7.73
CA GLY A 58 13.11 -2.36 6.88
C GLY A 58 12.22 -3.36 6.16
N LEU A 59 12.78 -4.43 5.63
CA LEU A 59 12.03 -5.49 4.96
C LEU A 59 11.14 -6.26 5.95
N VAL A 60 11.72 -6.77 7.04
CA VAL A 60 10.97 -7.51 8.06
C VAL A 60 9.92 -6.63 8.72
N GLY A 61 10.30 -5.40 9.07
CA GLY A 61 9.43 -4.41 9.70
C GLY A 61 8.27 -4.00 8.81
N SER A 62 8.50 -3.78 7.51
CA SER A 62 7.42 -3.47 6.57
C SER A 62 6.48 -4.65 6.39
N VAL A 63 6.99 -5.86 6.18
CA VAL A 63 6.14 -7.07 6.09
C VAL A 63 5.33 -7.29 7.37
N ALA A 64 5.95 -7.17 8.54
CA ALA A 64 5.29 -7.29 9.83
C ALA A 64 4.22 -6.20 10.03
N PHE A 65 4.53 -4.95 9.68
CA PHE A 65 3.58 -3.83 9.73
C PHE A 65 2.37 -4.08 8.82
N PHE A 66 2.59 -4.51 7.58
CA PHE A 66 1.50 -4.83 6.66
C PHE A 66 0.67 -6.01 7.16
N ASN A 67 1.29 -7.04 7.72
CA ASN A 67 0.58 -8.16 8.32
C ASN A 67 -0.25 -7.73 9.54
N PHE A 68 0.30 -6.86 10.39
CA PHE A 68 -0.39 -6.33 11.56
C PHE A 68 -1.56 -5.42 11.18
N VAL A 69 -1.34 -4.43 10.32
CA VAL A 69 -2.36 -3.47 9.87
C VAL A 69 -3.47 -4.14 9.06
N ARG A 70 -3.17 -5.27 8.42
CA ARG A 70 -4.15 -6.05 7.67
C ARG A 70 -5.10 -6.84 8.56
N ILE A 71 -4.79 -7.04 9.85
CA ILE A 71 -5.72 -7.68 10.80
C ILE A 71 -6.99 -6.80 10.89
N GLY A 72 -8.06 -7.20 10.18
CA GLY A 72 -9.33 -6.47 10.13
C GLY A 72 -9.55 -5.49 8.96
N ARG A 73 -8.62 -5.36 7.99
CA ARG A 73 -8.82 -4.46 6.83
C ARG A 73 -9.04 -5.21 5.51
N ARG A 74 -9.89 -4.64 4.64
CA ARG A 74 -10.20 -5.19 3.31
C ARG A 74 -8.97 -5.16 2.38
N PRO A 75 -8.86 -6.09 1.41
CA PRO A 75 -7.78 -6.06 0.41
C PRO A 75 -7.75 -4.73 -0.35
N PHE A 76 -6.56 -4.30 -0.80
CA PHE A 76 -6.31 -3.01 -1.50
C PHE A 76 -6.55 -1.73 -0.68
N TRP A 77 -6.76 -1.83 0.63
CA TRP A 77 -7.05 -0.66 1.49
C TRP A 77 -6.00 0.45 1.35
N LEU A 78 -4.71 0.13 1.37
CA LEU A 78 -3.66 1.15 1.36
C LEU A 78 -3.59 1.88 0.02
N GLN A 79 -3.75 1.16 -1.09
CA GLN A 79 -3.86 1.78 -2.40
C GLN A 79 -5.05 2.74 -2.47
N HIS A 80 -6.22 2.35 -1.96
CA HIS A 80 -7.38 3.25 -1.93
C HIS A 80 -7.15 4.50 -1.08
N GLN A 81 -6.46 4.37 0.06
CA GLN A 81 -6.09 5.51 0.90
C GLN A 81 -5.09 6.44 0.23
N VAL A 82 -4.04 5.90 -0.41
CA VAL A 82 -3.05 6.71 -1.14
C VAL A 82 -3.72 7.44 -2.31
N VAL A 83 -4.57 6.76 -3.08
CA VAL A 83 -5.35 7.42 -4.14
C VAL A 83 -6.28 8.48 -3.54
N ALA A 84 -6.83 8.25 -2.34
CA ALA A 84 -7.68 9.23 -1.66
C ALA A 84 -6.96 10.47 -1.17
N LEU A 85 -5.70 10.34 -0.77
CA LEU A 85 -4.85 11.46 -0.40
C LEU A 85 -4.35 12.23 -1.62
N THR A 86 -4.07 11.54 -2.73
CA THR A 86 -3.44 12.14 -3.92
C THR A 86 -4.44 12.67 -4.94
N THR A 87 -5.66 12.14 -4.99
CA THR A 87 -6.66 12.59 -5.97
C THR A 87 -7.57 13.66 -5.38
N PRO A 88 -7.56 14.90 -5.90
CA PRO A 88 -8.45 15.96 -5.42
C PRO A 88 -9.92 15.61 -5.73
N SER A 89 -10.85 16.02 -4.86
CA SER A 89 -12.30 15.73 -5.00
C SER A 89 -12.88 16.13 -6.36
N ARG A 90 -12.30 17.15 -7.03
CA ARG A 90 -12.72 17.60 -8.37
C ARG A 90 -12.42 16.62 -9.51
N HIS A 91 -11.50 15.67 -9.32
CA HIS A 91 -11.12 14.69 -10.36
C HIS A 91 -11.64 13.28 -10.07
N ARG A 92 -12.41 13.11 -8.98
CA ARG A 92 -13.12 11.86 -8.69
C ARG A 92 -14.55 11.96 -9.17
N HIS A 93 -15.11 10.83 -9.61
CA HIS A 93 -16.55 10.73 -9.77
C HIS A 93 -17.21 11.07 -8.43
N ALA A 94 -18.17 11.99 -8.46
CA ALA A 94 -18.89 12.43 -7.28
C ALA A 94 -19.50 11.20 -6.58
N LEU A 95 -19.12 11.00 -5.32
CA LEU A 95 -19.73 9.95 -4.51
C LEU A 95 -21.13 10.42 -4.07
N PRO A 96 -22.09 9.51 -3.86
CA PRO A 96 -23.41 9.90 -3.33
C PRO A 96 -23.32 10.68 -2.01
N THR A 97 -22.28 10.42 -1.21
CA THR A 97 -22.00 11.14 0.03
C THR A 97 -21.55 12.59 -0.20
N ASP A 98 -20.84 12.88 -1.30
CA ASP A 98 -20.41 14.26 -1.64
C ASP A 98 -21.60 15.18 -1.93
N GLN A 99 -22.74 14.63 -2.39
CA GLN A 99 -23.97 15.40 -2.61
C GLN A 99 -24.49 16.05 -1.31
N LYS A 100 -24.26 15.38 -0.17
CA LYS A 100 -24.72 15.86 1.14
C LYS A 100 -23.78 16.91 1.73
N GLU A 101 -22.48 16.79 1.50
CA GLU A 101 -21.48 17.69 2.10
C GLU A 101 -21.15 18.91 1.23
N ARG A 102 -21.29 18.82 -0.10
CA ARG A 102 -20.81 19.84 -1.04
C ARG A 102 -21.77 20.02 -2.22
N PRO A 103 -22.95 20.61 -2.00
CA PRO A 103 -24.00 20.74 -3.02
C PRO A 103 -23.56 21.56 -4.25
N TRP A 104 -22.58 22.46 -4.10
CA TRP A 104 -22.03 23.28 -5.19
C TRP A 104 -21.11 22.52 -6.17
N LEU A 105 -20.80 21.24 -5.92
CA LEU A 105 -19.99 20.42 -6.85
C LEU A 105 -20.81 19.83 -7.99
N LEU A 106 -22.14 19.83 -7.89
CA LEU A 106 -23.02 19.35 -8.94
C LEU A 106 -23.28 20.49 -9.94
N PRO A 107 -23.06 20.30 -11.24
CA PRO A 107 -23.60 21.24 -12.24
C PRO A 107 -25.12 21.22 -12.07
N ASN A 108 -25.72 22.39 -11.89
CA ASN A 108 -27.17 22.56 -11.76
C ASN A 108 -27.88 21.71 -12.82
N GLN A 109 -28.60 20.68 -12.38
CA GLN A 109 -29.50 19.91 -13.23
C GLN A 109 -30.69 20.78 -13.63
#